data_AF-A0A924VR74-F1
#
_entry.id   AF-A0A924VR74-F1
#
_cell.length_a   1.000
_cell.length_b   1.000
_cell.length_c   1.000
_cell.angle_alpha   90.00
_cell.angle_beta   90.00
_cell.angle_gamma   90.00
#
_symmetry.space_group_name_H-M   'P 1'
#
loop_
_entity.id
_entity.type
_entity.pdbx_description
1 polymer ?
#
loop_
_entity_poly.entity_id
_entity_poly.type
_entity_poly.pdbx_seq_one_letter_code
_entity_poly.pdbx_strand_id
1 'polypeptide(L)' 'MDCRNVTDKKFPGDPTRSYRTREQVEIEAELERRVGLSPDRLQAIRDCLADLQGRRLAVSYD' A
#
# COMPACT_ATOMS: atom_id res chain seq x y z
N MET A 1 5.68 -12.44 -6.35
CA MET A 1 4.24 -12.59 -6.66
C MET A 1 3.56 -11.24 -6.53
N ASP A 2 2.50 -10.98 -7.28
CA ASP A 2 1.72 -9.75 -7.17
C ASP A 2 1.11 -9.59 -5.76
N CYS A 3 0.94 -8.34 -5.33
CA CYS A 3 0.42 -8.05 -4.01
C CYS A 3 -1.11 -8.14 -3.99
N ARG A 4 -1.66 -9.20 -3.37
CA ARG A 4 -3.11 -9.41 -3.23
C ARG A 4 -3.83 -8.26 -2.50
N ASN A 5 -3.13 -7.38 -1.76
CA ASN A 5 -3.78 -6.23 -1.13
C ASN A 5 -4.17 -5.14 -2.13
N VAL A 6 -3.57 -5.09 -3.33
CA VAL A 6 -3.76 -3.97 -4.26
C VAL A 6 -3.99 -4.39 -5.72
N THR A 7 -3.50 -5.55 -6.15
CA THR A 7 -3.72 -6.11 -7.49
C THR A 7 -5.18 -6.53 -7.67
N ASP A 8 -5.80 -6.10 -8.78
CA ASP A 8 -7.20 -6.39 -9.15
C ASP A 8 -8.22 -6.07 -8.03
N LYS A 9 -7.93 -5.05 -7.21
CA LYS A 9 -8.85 -4.59 -6.15
C LYS A 9 -9.72 -3.43 -6.58
N LYS A 10 -9.10 -2.29 -6.90
CA LYS A 10 -9.81 -1.07 -7.33
C LYS A 10 -9.72 -0.85 -8.84
N PHE A 11 -8.62 -1.28 -9.44
CA PHE A 11 -8.33 -1.15 -10.87
C PHE A 11 -7.85 -2.50 -11.41
N PRO A 12 -8.07 -2.80 -12.69
CA PRO A 12 -7.58 -4.04 -13.31
C PRO A 12 -6.04 -4.08 -13.33
N GLY A 13 -5.48 -5.25 -13.01
CA GLY A 13 -4.03 -5.49 -12.93
C GLY A 13 -3.35 -4.83 -11.73
N ASP A 14 -2.05 -4.53 -11.88
CA ASP A 14 -1.23 -3.86 -10.87
C ASP A 14 -0.62 -2.54 -11.39
N PRO A 15 -1.42 -1.46 -11.47
CA PRO A 15 -0.93 -0.16 -11.88
C PRO A 15 0.09 0.42 -10.88
N THR A 16 0.08 -0.06 -9.64
CA THR A 16 0.98 0.40 -8.57
C THR A 16 2.33 -0.31 -8.55
N ARG A 17 2.49 -1.41 -9.30
CA ARG A 17 3.70 -2.25 -9.34
C ARG A 17 4.12 -2.70 -7.95
N SER A 18 3.16 -3.20 -7.17
CA SER A 18 3.35 -3.71 -5.82
C SER A 18 3.56 -5.22 -5.82
N TYR A 19 4.72 -5.64 -5.33
CA TYR A 19 5.11 -7.05 -5.28
C TYR A 19 5.30 -7.54 -3.85
N ARG A 20 5.21 -8.85 -3.67
CA ARG A 20 5.57 -9.56 -2.45
C ARG A 20 6.43 -10.77 -2.76
N THR A 21 7.44 -11.02 -1.94
CA THR A 21 8.30 -12.20 -2.01
C THR A 21 8.37 -12.90 -0.65
N ARG A 22 8.60 -14.22 -0.67
CA ARG A 22 8.91 -15.04 0.52
C ARG A 22 10.41 -15.24 0.70
N GLU A 23 11.17 -14.98 -0.37
CA GLU A 23 12.62 -15.07 -0.36
C GLU A 23 13.22 -13.81 0.26
N GLN A 24 14.45 -13.94 0.76
CA GLN A 24 15.17 -12.80 1.32
C GLN A 24 15.51 -11.79 0.21
N VAL A 25 15.52 -10.51 0.57
CA VAL A 25 15.93 -9.41 -0.31
C VAL A 25 17.09 -8.66 0.31
N GLU A 26 18.06 -8.28 -0.51
CA GLU A 26 19.21 -7.48 -0.10
C GLU A 26 18.92 -5.98 -0.32
N ILE A 27 19.40 -5.13 0.59
CA ILE A 27 19.26 -3.67 0.49
C ILE A 27 20.49 -3.13 -0.22
N GLU A 28 20.33 -2.70 -1.47
CA GLU A 28 21.46 -2.19 -2.28
C GLU A 28 21.70 -0.69 -2.10
N ALA A 29 20.65 0.09 -1.84
CA ALA A 29 20.72 1.55 -1.72
C ALA A 29 19.53 2.13 -0.95
N GLU A 30 19.74 3.33 -0.38
CA GLU A 30 18.70 4.14 0.24
C GLU A 30 18.34 5.33 -0.67
N LEU A 31 17.06 5.66 -0.79
CA LEU A 31 16.60 6.85 -1.50
C LEU A 31 16.49 8.03 -0.54
N GLU A 32 17.49 8.92 -0.54
CA GLU A 32 17.60 10.03 0.42
C GLU A 32 16.51 11.11 0.29
N ARG A 33 15.96 11.30 -0.92
CA ARG A 33 14.99 12.38 -1.19
C ARG A 33 13.76 11.84 -1.90
N ARG A 34 12.63 11.92 -1.20
CA ARG A 34 11.29 11.68 -1.76
C ARG A 34 10.36 12.80 -1.32
N VAL A 35 9.59 13.34 -2.26
CA VAL A 35 8.53 14.30 -1.94
C VAL A 35 7.39 13.54 -1.26
N GLY A 36 7.05 13.96 -0.05
CA GLY A 36 5.93 13.41 0.70
C GLY A 36 4.58 13.80 0.11
N LEU A 37 3.53 13.09 0.54
CA LEU A 37 2.16 13.54 0.33
C LEU A 37 1.91 14.80 1.17
N SER A 38 1.06 15.70 0.67
CA SER A 38 0.60 16.85 1.45
C SER A 38 -0.11 16.39 2.73
N PRO A 39 -0.03 17.16 3.83
CA PRO A 39 -0.59 16.77 5.12
C PRO A 39 -2.10 16.49 5.04
N ASP A 40 -2.86 17.30 4.31
CA ASP A 40 -4.30 17.10 4.10
C ASP A 40 -4.61 15.77 3.41
N ARG A 41 -3.82 15.41 2.40
CA ARG A 41 -3.98 14.15 1.67
C ARG A 41 -3.61 12.95 2.54
N LEU A 42 -2.57 13.09 3.36
CA LEU A 42 -2.19 12.06 4.33
C LEU A 42 -3.28 11.85 5.38
N GLN A 43 -3.89 12.93 5.87
CA GLN A 43 -4.99 12.86 6.83
C GLN A 43 -6.22 12.18 6.22
N ALA A 44 -6.61 12.55 5.00
CA ALA A 44 -7.73 11.91 4.31
C ALA A 44 -7.55 10.40 4.12
N ILE A 45 -6.33 9.93 3.85
CA ILE A 45 -6.02 8.49 3.76
C ILE A 45 -6.20 7.82 5.13
N ARG A 46 -5.71 8.43 6.22
CA ARG A 46 -5.84 7.90 7.58
C ARG A 46 -7.29 7.78 8.01
N ASP A 47 -8.10 8.81 7.74
CA ASP A 47 -9.52 8.81 8.08
C ASP A 47 -10.28 7.70 7.32
N CYS A 48 -9.95 7.51 6.04
CA CYS A 48 -10.51 6.41 5.24
C CYS A 48 -10.14 5.02 5.81
N LEU A 49 -8.90 4.83 6.26
CA LEU A 49 -8.48 3.57 6.88
C LEU A 49 -9.20 3.33 8.22
N ALA A 50 -9.41 4.37 9.02
CA ALA A 50 -10.16 4.29 10.27
C ALA A 50 -11.62 3.89 10.05
N ASP A 51 -12.28 4.45 9.01
CA ASP A 51 -13.62 4.03 8.60
C ASP A 51 -13.68 2.55 8.20
N LEU A 52 -12.75 2.10 7.36
CA LEU A 52 -12.68 0.70 6.93
C LEU A 52 -12.44 -0.26 8.11
N GLN A 53 -11.67 0.16 9.11
CA GLN A 53 -11.48 -0.61 10.34
C GLN A 53 -12.76 -0.65 11.19
N GLY A 54 -13.42 0.48 11.40
CA GLY A 54 -14.69 0.56 12.14
C GLY A 54 -15.78 -0.30 11.53
N ARG A 55 -15.82 -0.38 10.19
CA ARG A 55 -16.75 -1.22 9.42
C ARG A 55 -16.32 -2.68 9.31
N ARG A 56 -15.15 -3.06 9.85
CA ARG A 56 -14.51 -4.38 9.69
C ARG A 56 -14.31 -4.83 8.24
N LEU A 57 -14.08 -3.88 7.33
CA LEU A 57 -13.78 -4.13 5.92
C LEU A 57 -12.28 -4.09 5.61
N ALA A 58 -11.45 -3.67 6.57
CA ALA A 58 -9.99 -3.64 6.45
C ALA A 58 -9.37 -5.06 6.53
N VAL A 59 -9.64 -5.90 5.52
CA VAL A 59 -9.06 -7.25 5.40
C VAL A 59 -7.62 -7.14 4.88
N SER A 60 -6.68 -7.69 5.63
CA SER A 60 -5.28 -7.83 5.20
C SER A 60 -5.03 -9.22 4.63
N TYR A 61 -4.31 -9.27 3.52
CA TYR A 61 -3.89 -10.50 2.89
C TYR A 61 -2.38 -10.70 3.06
N ASP A 62 -2.01 -11.30 4.19
CA ASP A 62 -0.69 -11.88 4.44
C ASP A 62 -0.67 -13.37 4.05
#